data_AF-A0A1C4QVH5-F1
#
_entry.id   AF-A0A1C4QVH5-F1
#
_cell.length_a   1.000
_cell.length_b   1.000
_cell.length_c   1.000
_cell.angle_alpha   90.00
_cell.angle_beta   90.00
_cell.angle_gamma   90.00
#
_symmetry.space_group_name_H-M   'P 1'
#
loop_
_entity.id
_entity.type
_entity.pdbx_description
1 polymer ?
#
loop_
_entity_poly.entity_id
_entity_poly.type
_entity_poly.pdbx_seq_one_letter_code
_entity_poly.pdbx_strand_id
1 'polypeptide(L)'
;MNDHGDDFGAWCGDLGSATKDRSEEEWLTVARYVRHAANKLLPQALPLCLPGEPQQCGRAAQQHVLAWGAVLKAAAQHVIEDASPTPAHAHYTGHTLYQRSLTELRGQTASPNGPGSGNG
;
A
#
# COMPACT_ATOMS: atom_id res chain seq x y z
N MET A 1 -18.26 -1.62 17.99
CA MET A 1 -18.03 -2.96 17.41
C MET A 1 -16.94 -2.75 16.38
N ASN A 2 -15.70 -3.12 16.72
CA ASN A 2 -14.55 -2.91 15.85
C ASN A 2 -14.47 -4.11 14.92
N ASP A 3 -14.85 -3.91 13.67
CA ASP A 3 -14.53 -4.83 12.59
C ASP A 3 -13.01 -4.80 12.42
N HIS A 4 -12.36 -5.90 12.81
CA HIS A 4 -10.90 -6.05 12.80
C HIS A 4 -10.37 -6.51 11.44
N GLY A 5 -11.21 -6.53 10.40
CA GLY A 5 -10.83 -7.08 9.09
C GLY A 5 -10.61 -8.58 9.17
N ASP A 6 -11.37 -9.28 10.03
CA ASP A 6 -11.29 -10.73 10.24
C ASP A 6 -11.65 -11.50 8.95
N ASP A 7 -12.41 -10.85 8.06
CA ASP A 7 -12.76 -11.33 6.73
C ASP A 7 -11.55 -11.40 5.77
N PHE A 8 -10.41 -10.78 6.13
CA PHE A 8 -9.19 -10.82 5.33
C PHE A 8 -8.59 -12.24 5.25
N GLY A 9 -8.77 -13.05 6.29
CA GLY A 9 -8.25 -14.42 6.35
C GLY A 9 -8.81 -15.34 5.26
N ALA A 10 -10.04 -15.09 4.81
CA ALA A 10 -10.71 -15.90 3.79
C ALA A 10 -10.28 -15.56 2.34
N TRP A 11 -9.75 -14.36 2.10
CA TRP A 11 -9.48 -13.88 0.73
C TRP A 11 -8.04 -14.13 0.25
N CYS A 12 -7.10 -14.29 1.18
CA CYS A 12 -5.69 -14.61 0.87
C CYS A 12 -5.39 -16.12 0.83
N GLY A 13 -6.42 -16.96 0.71
CA GLY A 13 -6.26 -18.33 0.31
C GLY A 13 -5.84 -18.38 -1.16
N ASP A 14 -4.53 -18.52 -1.39
CA ASP A 14 -3.98 -19.04 -2.64
C ASP A 14 -4.00 -18.08 -3.85
N LEU A 15 -3.19 -17.01 -3.81
CA LEU A 15 -2.80 -16.30 -5.04
C LEU A 15 -1.32 -15.88 -4.96
N GLY A 16 -0.46 -16.73 -5.52
CA GLY A 16 0.87 -16.31 -5.98
C GLY A 16 0.71 -15.08 -6.88
N SER A 17 1.14 -13.92 -6.40
CA SER A 17 0.96 -12.65 -7.08
C SER A 17 2.20 -12.28 -7.89
N ALA A 18 1.95 -11.86 -9.13
CA ALA A 18 2.89 -11.58 -10.21
C ALA A 18 3.81 -10.36 -10.01
N THR A 19 4.37 -10.18 -8.80
CA THR A 19 5.50 -9.28 -8.57
C THR A 19 6.71 -10.12 -8.26
N LYS A 20 7.67 -10.19 -9.20
CA LYS A 20 9.02 -10.75 -9.04
C LYS A 20 9.48 -10.75 -7.57
N ASP A 21 9.59 -11.95 -7.00
CA ASP A 21 10.53 -12.37 -5.95
C ASP A 21 10.92 -11.34 -4.88
N ARG A 22 9.95 -10.75 -4.17
CA ARG A 22 10.29 -10.11 -2.88
C ARG A 22 10.29 -11.17 -1.78
N SER A 23 11.41 -11.27 -1.09
CA SER A 23 11.55 -12.04 0.14
C SER A 23 10.69 -11.50 1.27
N GLU A 24 10.47 -12.32 2.29
CA GLU A 24 9.72 -11.93 3.49
C GLU A 24 10.34 -10.72 4.21
N GLU A 25 11.67 -10.61 4.23
CA GLU A 25 12.39 -9.48 4.83
C GLU A 25 12.18 -8.17 4.06
N GLU A 26 12.18 -8.24 2.72
CA GLU A 26 11.87 -7.09 1.87
C GLU A 26 10.42 -6.65 2.06
N TRP A 27 9.48 -7.60 2.13
CA TRP A 27 8.08 -7.29 2.44
C TRP A 27 7.92 -6.67 3.83
N LEU A 28 8.67 -7.14 4.82
CA LEU A 28 8.62 -6.61 6.18
C LEU A 28 9.12 -5.17 6.20
N THR A 29 10.18 -4.88 5.46
CA THR A 29 10.70 -3.53 5.30
C THR A 29 9.65 -2.60 4.69
N VAL A 30 9.00 -3.03 3.61
CA VAL A 30 7.89 -2.28 3.00
C VAL A 30 6.75 -2.09 3.99
N ALA A 31 6.33 -3.13 4.70
CA ALA A 31 5.24 -3.05 5.68
C ALA A 31 5.52 -2.01 6.78
N ARG A 32 6.77 -1.95 7.26
CA ARG A 32 7.21 -0.94 8.24
C ARG A 32 7.12 0.48 7.68
N TYR A 33 7.55 0.70 6.44
CA TYR A 33 7.46 2.02 5.81
C TYR A 33 6.02 2.45 5.56
N VAL A 34 5.16 1.55 5.04
CA VAL A 34 3.76 1.86 4.78
C VAL A 34 3.04 2.17 6.11
N ARG A 35 3.29 1.38 7.17
CA ARG A 35 2.81 1.70 8.53
C ARG A 35 3.26 3.08 9.00
N HIS A 36 4.54 3.37 8.83
CA HIS A 36 5.10 4.64 9.26
C HIS A 36 4.43 5.81 8.56
N ALA A 37 4.24 5.73 7.23
CA ALA A 37 3.54 6.73 6.46
C ALA A 37 2.08 6.88 6.92
N ALA A 38 1.37 5.78 7.11
CA ALA A 38 -0.02 5.80 7.60
C ALA A 38 -0.13 6.53 8.96
N ASN A 39 0.78 6.24 9.88
CA ASN A 39 0.81 6.88 11.20
C ASN A 39 1.04 8.40 11.15
N LYS A 40 1.65 8.93 10.08
CA LYS A 40 1.84 10.37 9.92
C LYS A 40 0.57 11.09 9.47
N LEU A 41 -0.34 10.39 8.81
CA LEU A 41 -1.55 10.97 8.25
C LEU A 41 -2.79 10.75 9.12
N LEU A 42 -2.77 9.72 9.97
CA LEU A 42 -3.93 9.37 10.80
C LEU A 42 -3.97 10.23 12.06
N PRO A 43 -5.16 10.78 12.43
CA PRO A 43 -5.35 11.51 13.69
C PRO A 43 -5.01 10.64 14.91
N GLN A 44 -5.36 9.36 14.85
CA GLN A 44 -4.87 8.30 15.73
C GLN A 44 -4.95 6.95 15.02
N ALA A 45 -3.82 6.28 14.78
CA ALA A 45 -3.83 4.83 14.55
C ALA A 45 -2.49 4.19 14.87
N LEU A 46 -2.56 3.07 15.59
CA LEU A 46 -1.62 1.95 15.70
C LEU A 46 -2.31 0.88 16.61
N PRO A 47 -2.00 -0.44 16.55
CA PRO A 47 -0.99 -1.10 15.71
C PRO A 47 -1.55 -2.24 14.83
N LEU A 48 -0.94 -2.54 13.68
CA LEU A 48 -1.29 -3.75 12.90
C LEU A 48 -0.86 -5.02 13.60
N CYS A 49 0.28 -4.95 14.28
CA CYS A 49 0.52 -5.36 15.65
C CYS A 49 1.87 -4.65 16.07
N LEU A 50 2.23 -4.67 17.36
CA LEU A 50 3.57 -4.49 17.99
C LEU A 50 3.52 -5.20 19.38
N PRO A 51 4.61 -5.48 20.17
CA PRO A 51 6.05 -5.67 19.91
C PRO A 51 6.47 -7.15 19.82
N GLY A 52 7.30 -7.50 18.84
CA GLY A 52 7.81 -8.87 18.56
C GLY A 52 7.51 -9.39 17.15
N GLU A 53 7.14 -8.48 16.26
CA GLU A 53 6.59 -8.79 14.94
C GLU A 53 7.55 -8.74 13.76
N PRO A 54 7.18 -9.44 12.66
CA PRO A 54 5.88 -10.12 12.40
C PRO A 54 5.74 -11.49 13.11
N GLN A 55 6.81 -12.00 13.70
CA GLN A 55 6.89 -13.35 14.26
C GLN A 55 5.84 -13.62 15.35
N GLN A 56 5.54 -12.65 16.21
CA GLN A 56 4.57 -12.83 17.30
C GLN A 56 3.10 -12.75 16.89
N CYS A 57 2.75 -12.07 15.79
CA CYS A 57 1.35 -11.97 15.34
C CYS A 57 0.97 -13.06 14.33
N GLY A 58 1.93 -13.87 13.87
CA GLY A 58 1.70 -15.03 12.99
C GLY A 58 1.26 -14.71 11.56
N ARG A 59 1.30 -13.44 11.14
CA ARG A 59 0.92 -13.00 9.79
C ARG A 59 2.15 -12.80 8.91
N ALA A 60 2.03 -13.10 7.62
CA ALA A 60 3.10 -12.85 6.66
C ALA A 60 3.27 -11.34 6.40
N ALA A 61 4.49 -10.91 6.16
CA ALA A 61 4.83 -9.51 5.94
C ALA A 61 4.06 -8.89 4.76
N GLN A 62 3.78 -9.67 3.71
CA GLN A 62 2.95 -9.24 2.60
C GLN A 62 1.53 -8.84 3.06
N GLN A 63 0.93 -9.58 4.00
CA GLN A 63 -0.37 -9.25 4.57
C GLN A 63 -0.32 -7.91 5.33
N HIS A 64 0.80 -7.62 6.00
CA HIS A 64 1.00 -6.33 6.64
C HIS A 64 1.08 -5.19 5.63
N VAL A 65 1.74 -5.41 4.48
CA VAL A 65 1.77 -4.41 3.40
C VAL A 65 0.37 -4.12 2.88
N LEU A 66 -0.44 -5.14 2.64
CA LEU A 66 -1.80 -4.97 2.11
C LEU A 66 -2.68 -4.20 3.09
N ALA A 67 -2.70 -4.61 4.35
CA ALA A 67 -3.52 -3.97 5.37
C ALA A 67 -3.08 -2.51 5.63
N TRP A 68 -1.78 -2.25 5.77
CA TRP A 68 -1.31 -0.87 5.90
C TRP A 68 -1.47 -0.04 4.64
N GLY A 69 -1.39 -0.66 3.46
CA GLY A 69 -1.61 0.02 2.18
C GLY A 69 -3.04 0.53 2.06
N ALA A 70 -4.02 -0.27 2.48
CA ALA A 70 -5.42 0.14 2.53
C ALA A 70 -5.63 1.31 3.51
N VAL A 71 -5.07 1.19 4.72
CA VAL A 71 -5.13 2.24 5.74
C VAL A 71 -4.49 3.54 5.25
N LEU A 72 -3.29 3.48 4.64
CA LEU A 72 -2.60 4.64 4.09
C LEU A 72 -3.42 5.30 2.97
N LYS A 73 -4.02 4.51 2.09
CA LYS A 73 -4.88 5.03 1.01
C LYS A 73 -6.09 5.77 1.57
N ALA A 74 -6.76 5.21 2.57
CA ALA A 74 -7.89 5.85 3.23
C ALA A 74 -7.47 7.16 3.94
N ALA A 75 -6.34 7.14 4.66
CA ALA A 75 -5.81 8.32 5.33
C ALA A 75 -5.47 9.45 4.33
N ALA A 76 -4.85 9.10 3.20
CA ALA A 76 -4.55 10.06 2.16
C ALA A 76 -5.81 10.65 1.52
N GLN A 77 -6.85 9.83 1.28
CA GLN A 77 -8.13 10.31 0.78
C GLN A 77 -8.80 11.28 1.76
N HIS A 78 -8.78 10.95 3.06
CA HIS A 78 -9.32 11.84 4.09
C HIS A 78 -8.60 13.20 4.11
N VAL A 79 -7.27 13.20 4.01
CA VAL A 79 -6.48 14.45 3.92
C VAL A 79 -6.84 15.25 2.67
N ILE A 80 -7.05 14.60 1.52
CA ILE A 80 -7.48 15.27 0.29
C ILE A 80 -8.84 15.94 0.49
N GLU A 81 -9.78 15.25 1.11
CA GLU A 81 -11.13 15.78 1.36
C GLU A 81 -11.10 16.96 2.33
N ASP A 82 -10.31 16.88 3.41
CA ASP A 82 -10.16 17.94 4.41
C ASP A 82 -9.47 19.19 3.85
N ALA A 83 -8.43 19.01 3.03
CA ALA A 83 -7.68 20.13 2.43
C ALA A 83 -8.36 20.74 1.20
N SER A 84 -9.39 20.10 0.64
CA SER A 84 -10.02 20.55 -0.61
C SER A 84 -11.02 21.68 -0.36
N PRO A 85 -10.96 22.80 -1.11
CA PRO A 85 -11.89 23.92 -0.93
C PRO A 85 -13.30 23.62 -1.44
N THR A 86 -13.46 22.62 -2.31
CA THR A 86 -14.76 22.18 -2.82
C THR A 86 -14.79 20.66 -3.06
N PRO A 87 -15.98 20.03 -3.06
CA PRO A 87 -16.13 18.61 -3.36
C PRO A 87 -15.60 18.22 -4.76
N ALA A 88 -15.67 19.14 -5.73
CA ALA A 88 -15.16 18.89 -7.09
C ALA A 88 -13.63 18.74 -7.11
N HIS A 89 -12.90 19.54 -6.32
CA HIS A 89 -11.45 19.42 -6.20
C HIS A 89 -11.04 18.13 -5.48
N ALA A 90 -11.77 17.76 -4.42
CA ALA A 90 -11.56 16.50 -3.71
C ALA A 90 -11.75 15.30 -4.66
N HIS A 91 -12.83 15.30 -5.46
CA HIS A 91 -13.10 14.25 -6.44
C HIS A 91 -12.01 14.19 -7.51
N TYR A 92 -11.65 15.33 -8.11
CA TYR A 92 -10.61 15.37 -9.14
C TYR A 92 -9.27 14.82 -8.60
N THR A 93 -8.87 15.21 -7.40
CA THR A 93 -7.58 14.80 -6.81
C THR A 93 -7.62 13.33 -6.37
N GLY A 94 -8.63 12.94 -5.59
CA GLY A 94 -8.78 11.58 -5.06
C GLY A 94 -9.05 10.51 -6.11
N HIS A 95 -9.61 10.91 -7.27
CA HIS A 95 -9.93 9.98 -8.36
C HIS A 95 -9.06 10.19 -9.60
N THR A 96 -9.18 11.33 -10.28
CA THR A 96 -8.56 11.56 -11.59
C THR A 96 -7.03 11.60 -11.49
N LEU A 97 -6.48 12.39 -10.56
CA LEU A 97 -5.03 12.44 -10.36
C LEU A 97 -4.49 11.12 -9.82
N TYR A 98 -5.18 10.49 -8.86
CA TYR A 98 -4.83 9.14 -8.38
C TYR A 98 -4.71 8.12 -9.52
N GLN A 99 -5.68 8.05 -10.42
CA GLN A 99 -5.65 7.09 -11.54
C GLN A 99 -4.50 7.36 -12.51
N ARG A 100 -4.23 8.64 -12.80
CA ARG A 100 -3.08 9.03 -13.63
C ARG A 100 -1.77 8.59 -12.98
N SER A 101 -1.55 8.92 -11.71
CA SER A 101 -0.34 8.53 -10.98
C SER A 101 -0.17 7.01 -10.88
N LEU A 102 -1.27 6.28 -10.65
CA LEU A 102 -1.24 4.81 -10.61
C LEU A 102 -0.87 4.21 -11.98
N THR A 103 -1.35 4.80 -13.07
CA THR A 103 -1.00 4.38 -14.43
C THR A 103 0.47 4.62 -14.72
N GLU A 104 1.00 5.78 -14.34
CA GLU A 104 2.42 6.12 -14.48
C GLU A 104 3.32 5.15 -13.68
N LEU A 105 2.97 4.83 -12.43
CA LEU A 105 3.71 3.87 -11.59
C LEU A 105 3.72 2.45 -12.20
N ARG A 106 2.60 2.01 -12.78
CA ARG A 106 2.50 0.72 -13.48
C ARG A 106 3.32 0.71 -14.76
N GLY A 107 3.36 1.82 -15.49
CA GLY A 107 4.19 1.98 -16.69
C GLY A 107 5.69 1.88 -16.39
N GLN A 108 6.13 2.47 -15.27
CA GLN A 108 7.53 2.43 -14.82
C GLN A 108 7.98 1.01 -14.42
N THR A 109 7.09 0.24 -13.79
CA THR A 109 7.37 -1.15 -13.39
C THR A 109 7.36 -2.14 -14.56
N ALA A 110 6.73 -1.78 -15.68
CA ALA A 110 6.66 -2.61 -16.89
C ALA A 110 7.86 -2.46 -17.85
N SER A 111 8.79 -1.51 -17.61
CA SER A 111 9.97 -1.28 -18.46
C SER A 111 11.29 -1.73 -17.82
N PRO A 112 11.67 -3.03 -17.88
CA PRO A 112 12.99 -3.47 -17.46
C PRO A 112 14.00 -3.66 -18.61
N ASN A 113 13.70 -3.35 -19.88
CA ASN A 113 14.67 -3.46 -20.99
C ASN A 113 14.48 -2.37 -22.06
N GLY A 114 15.26 -1.29 -21.98
CA GLY A 114 15.54 -0.44 -23.15
C GLY A 114 16.55 -1.15 -24.07
N PRO A 115 16.44 -1.04 -25.40
CA PRO A 115 17.22 -1.84 -26.33
C PRO A 115 18.72 -1.49 -26.24
N GLY A 116 19.55 -2.50 -26.02
CA GLY A 116 20.99 -2.38 -26.15
C GLY A 116 21.35 -1.95 -27.57
N SER A 117 21.96 -0.77 -27.70
CA SER A 117 22.69 -0.39 -28.90
C SER A 117 23.87 -1.36 -29.08
N GLY A 118 23.66 -2.37 -29.92
CA GLY A 118 24.76 -2.96 -30.66
C GLY A 118 25.28 -1.93 -31.64
N ASN A 119 26.59 -1.72 -31.65
CA ASN A 119 27.33 -1.34 -32.84
C ASN A 119 28.63 -2.15 -32.81
N GLY A 120 28.69 -3.12 -33.73
CA GLY A 120 29.95 -3.59 -34.29
C GLY A 120 30.46 -2.63 -35.35
#